data_AF-A0A5F2HUJ5-F1
#
_entry.id   AF-A0A5F2HUJ5-F1
#
_cell.length_a   1.000
_cell.length_b   1.000
_cell.length_c   1.000
_cell.angle_alpha   90.00
_cell.angle_beta   90.00
_cell.angle_gamma   90.00
#
_symmetry.space_group_name_H-M   'P 1'
#
loop_
_entity.id
_entity.type
_entity.pdbx_description
1 polymer ?
#
loop_
_entity_poly.entity_id
_entity_poly.type
_entity_poly.pdbx_seq_one_letter_code
_entity_poly.pdbx_strand_id
1 'polypeptide(L)'
;LLQALHDSVCAQPVACFRNFENLFVELADEEAVRSFVPDLMKIAALHPLGVVVTARGNTHDFVSRYFAPGAGIPEDPVTGSIHATLVPYWFEKLG
;
A
#
# COMPACT_ATOMS: atom_id res chain seq x y z
N LEU A 1 8.13 -7.40 11.70
CA LEU A 1 7.55 -6.63 10.58
C LEU A 1 6.37 -7.36 9.94
N LEU A 2 6.54 -8.60 9.42
CA LEU A 2 5.44 -9.42 8.88
C LEU A 2 4.31 -9.72 9.89
N GLN A 3 4.63 -9.87 11.18
CA GLN A 3 3.64 -10.01 12.25
C GLN A 3 2.87 -8.71 12.50
N ALA A 4 3.58 -7.58 12.57
CA ALA A 4 2.98 -6.26 12.75
C ALA A 4 2.13 -5.84 11.53
N LEU A 5 2.51 -6.26 10.33
CA LEU A 5 1.73 -6.11 9.10
C LEU A 5 0.44 -6.95 9.14
N HIS A 6 0.51 -8.21 9.58
CA HIS A 6 -0.68 -9.04 9.77
C HIS A 6 -1.66 -8.42 10.77
N ASP A 7 -1.15 -7.80 11.83
CA ASP A 7 -2.00 -7.19 12.86
C ASP A 7 -2.50 -5.78 12.49
N SER A 8 -1.93 -5.14 11.46
CA SER A 8 -2.28 -3.77 11.04
C SER A 8 -3.05 -3.70 9.72
N VAL A 9 -2.94 -4.73 8.88
CA VAL A 9 -3.61 -4.86 7.59
C VAL A 9 -4.63 -5.98 7.75
N CYS A 10 -5.92 -5.65 7.93
CA CYS A 10 -7.01 -6.62 8.13
C CYS A 10 -7.22 -7.61 6.95
N ALA A 11 -6.41 -7.55 5.90
CA ALA A 11 -6.46 -8.41 4.74
C ALA A 11 -5.16 -9.22 4.64
N GLN A 12 -5.26 -10.52 4.33
CA GLN A 12 -4.08 -11.32 4.03
C GLN A 12 -3.46 -10.81 2.72
N PRO A 13 -2.21 -10.31 2.76
CA PRO A 13 -1.59 -9.75 1.58
C PRO A 13 -1.17 -10.86 0.60
N VAL A 14 -1.34 -10.60 -0.69
CA VAL A 14 -0.83 -11.45 -1.77
C VAL A 14 0.70 -11.36 -1.80
N ALA A 15 1.24 -10.16 -1.63
CA ALA A 15 2.67 -9.90 -1.58
C ALA A 15 2.94 -8.66 -0.72
N CYS A 16 4.11 -8.63 -0.09
CA CYS A 16 4.60 -7.45 0.63
C CYS A 16 6.06 -7.20 0.25
N PHE A 17 6.40 -5.95 0.01
CA PHE A 17 7.77 -5.52 -0.23
C PHE A 17 7.95 -4.08 0.24
N ARG A 18 9.18 -3.56 0.21
CA ARG A 18 9.45 -2.18 0.64
C ARG A 18 10.53 -1.54 -0.20
N ASN A 19 10.50 -0.21 -0.28
CA ASN A 19 11.64 0.58 -0.65
C ASN A 19 12.17 1.35 0.59
N PHE A 20 12.93 2.42 0.38
CA PHE A 20 13.49 3.22 1.47
C PHE A 20 12.45 4.13 2.16
N GLU A 21 11.36 4.48 1.47
CA GLU A 21 10.30 5.40 1.94
C GLU A 21 9.03 4.67 2.37
N ASN A 22 8.71 3.55 1.74
CA ASN A 22 7.37 2.97 1.78
C ASN A 22 7.39 1.45 1.92
N LEU A 23 6.38 0.97 2.63
CA LEU A 23 5.98 -0.42 2.68
C LEU A 23 4.81 -0.63 1.71
N PHE A 24 4.96 -1.56 0.78
CA PHE A 24 3.97 -1.89 -0.23
C PHE A 24 3.30 -3.21 0.11
N VAL A 25 1.97 -3.20 0.04
CA VAL A 25 1.12 -4.33 0.40
C VAL A 25 0.18 -4.59 -0.78
N GLU A 26 0.38 -5.70 -1.47
CA GLU A 26 -0.54 -6.15 -2.50
C GLU A 26 -1.72 -6.88 -1.86
N LEU A 27 -2.92 -6.41 -2.17
CA LEU A 27 -4.18 -7.03 -1.77
C LEU A 27 -4.77 -7.85 -2.92
N ALA A 28 -5.78 -8.66 -2.60
CA ALA A 28 -6.37 -9.61 -3.55
C ALA A 28 -6.91 -8.95 -4.82
N ASP A 29 -7.62 -7.82 -4.68
CA ASP A 29 -8.29 -7.13 -5.78
C ASP A 29 -8.56 -5.65 -5.47
N GLU A 30 -9.10 -4.94 -6.47
CA GLU A 30 -9.46 -3.54 -6.37
C GLU A 30 -10.48 -3.25 -5.25
N GLU A 31 -11.40 -4.19 -4.96
CA GLU A 31 -12.38 -4.02 -3.88
C GLU A 31 -11.71 -4.11 -2.51
N ALA A 32 -10.73 -4.98 -2.33
CA ALA A 32 -9.93 -5.05 -1.11
C ALA A 32 -9.16 -3.74 -0.87
N VAL A 33 -8.67 -3.08 -1.92
CA VAL A 33 -8.04 -1.74 -1.81
C VAL A 33 -9.07 -0.67 -1.44
N ARG A 34 -10.24 -0.66 -2.07
CA ARG A 34 -11.31 0.31 -1.81
C ARG A 34 -11.87 0.19 -0.40
N SER A 35 -12.11 -1.03 0.05
CA SER A 35 -12.67 -1.35 1.37
C SER A 35 -11.63 -1.35 2.49
N PHE A 36 -10.35 -1.16 2.18
CA PHE A 36 -9.27 -1.16 3.17
C PHE A 36 -9.48 -0.08 4.24
N VAL A 37 -9.56 -0.52 5.51
CA VAL A 37 -9.67 0.35 6.68
C VAL A 37 -8.30 0.42 7.37
N PRO A 38 -7.57 1.55 7.31
CA PRO A 38 -6.24 1.67 7.88
C PRO A 38 -6.30 1.83 9.40
N ASP A 39 -5.47 1.07 10.13
CA ASP A 39 -5.13 1.39 11.52
C ASP A 39 -4.07 2.51 11.52
N LEU A 40 -4.55 3.76 11.47
CA LEU A 40 -3.67 4.94 11.35
C LEU A 40 -2.66 5.05 12.50
N MET A 41 -3.00 4.58 13.70
CA MET A 41 -2.09 4.59 14.84
C MET A 41 -0.94 3.61 14.64
N LYS A 42 -1.24 2.39 14.20
CA LYS A 42 -0.18 1.41 13.87
C LYS A 42 0.66 1.84 12.69
N ILE A 43 0.05 2.42 11.66
CA ILE A 43 0.79 2.95 10.50
C ILE A 43 1.68 4.12 10.93
N ALA A 44 1.21 5.01 11.81
CA ALA A 44 2.02 6.14 12.29
C ALA A 44 3.29 5.67 13.01
N ALA A 45 3.22 4.55 13.73
CA ALA A 45 4.36 3.95 14.41
C ALA A 45 5.44 3.40 13.44
N LEU A 46 5.15 3.29 12.13
CA LEU A 46 6.11 2.87 11.11
C LEU A 46 7.00 4.03 10.60
N HIS A 47 6.78 5.26 11.07
CA HIS A 47 7.59 6.42 10.70
C HIS A 47 9.11 6.10 10.78
N PRO A 48 9.90 6.46 9.76
CA PRO A 48 9.58 7.37 8.66
C PRO A 48 8.81 6.75 7.48
N LEU A 49 8.43 5.48 7.55
CA LEU A 49 7.79 4.81 6.42
C LEU A 49 6.32 5.16 6.28
N GLY A 50 5.87 5.32 5.04
CA GLY A 50 4.47 5.24 4.66
C GLY A 50 4.04 3.83 4.28
N VAL A 51 2.72 3.62 4.16
CA VAL A 51 2.12 2.36 3.73
C VAL A 51 1.33 2.59 2.45
N VAL A 52 1.65 1.80 1.43
CA VAL A 52 0.94 1.75 0.15
C VAL A 52 0.21 0.42 0.08
N VAL A 53 -1.10 0.47 -0.16
CA VAL A 53 -1.87 -0.72 -0.56
C VAL A 53 -2.14 -0.67 -2.05
N THR A 54 -2.03 -1.80 -2.74
CA THR A 54 -2.21 -1.87 -4.19
C THR A 54 -2.84 -3.21 -4.59
N ALA A 55 -3.49 -3.25 -5.75
CA ALA A 55 -4.01 -4.48 -6.35
C ALA A 55 -4.20 -4.30 -7.85
N ARG A 56 -4.42 -5.41 -8.57
CA ARG A 56 -4.80 -5.38 -9.98
C ARG A 56 -6.13 -4.62 -10.13
N GLY A 57 -6.19 -3.71 -11.10
CA GLY A 57 -7.40 -2.97 -11.40
C GLY A 57 -8.36 -3.78 -12.28
N ASN A 58 -9.64 -3.44 -12.21
CA ASN A 58 -10.68 -4.06 -13.05
C ASN A 58 -10.70 -3.46 -14.46
N THR A 59 -10.54 -2.13 -14.56
CA THR A 59 -10.54 -1.38 -15.83
C THR A 59 -9.23 -0.65 -16.10
N HIS A 60 -8.30 -0.69 -15.14
CA HIS A 60 -6.97 -0.10 -15.19
C HIS A 60 -5.95 -1.18 -14.86
N ASP A 61 -4.67 -0.96 -15.16
CA ASP A 61 -3.61 -1.95 -14.87
C ASP A 61 -3.52 -2.27 -13.38
N PHE A 62 -3.55 -1.24 -12.53
CA PHE A 62 -3.57 -1.39 -11.07
C PHE A 62 -4.24 -0.19 -10.39
N VAL A 63 -4.60 -0.38 -9.12
CA VAL A 63 -5.06 0.67 -8.22
C VAL A 63 -4.14 0.76 -6.99
N SER A 64 -4.13 1.91 -6.32
CA SER A 64 -3.39 2.07 -5.06
C SER A 64 -4.01 3.14 -4.13
N ARG A 65 -3.66 3.06 -2.85
CA ARG A 65 -3.91 4.09 -1.82
C ARG A 65 -2.66 4.25 -0.96
N TYR A 66 -2.41 5.45 -0.45
CA TYR A 66 -1.21 5.77 0.33
C TYR A 66 -1.53 6.42 1.67
N PHE A 67 -0.92 5.90 2.73
CA PHE A 67 -1.10 6.34 4.11
C PHE A 67 0.24 6.72 4.72
N ALA A 68 0.37 7.96 5.22
CA ALA A 68 1.57 8.45 5.89
C ALA A 68 1.25 9.23 7.18
N PRO A 69 0.46 8.68 8.12
CA PRO A 69 0.03 9.39 9.32
C PRO A 69 1.20 9.81 10.22
N GLY A 70 2.32 9.10 10.19
CA GLY A 70 3.55 9.50 10.89
C GLY A 70 4.17 10.80 10.34
N ALA A 71 3.83 11.20 9.11
CA ALA A 71 4.17 12.48 8.50
C ALA A 71 3.02 13.51 8.60
N GLY A 72 1.97 13.22 9.37
CA GLY A 72 0.79 14.07 9.52
C GLY A 72 -0.23 13.97 8.38
N ILE A 73 -0.07 12.98 7.48
CA ILE A 73 -0.97 12.77 6.33
C ILE A 73 -1.73 11.44 6.54
N PRO A 74 -2.98 11.47 7.05
CA PRO A 74 -3.74 10.25 7.27
C PRO A 74 -3.85 9.38 6.02
N GLU A 75 -4.22 9.99 4.89
CA GLU A 75 -4.24 9.42 3.56
C GLU A 75 -3.90 10.52 2.56
N ASP A 76 -3.02 10.23 1.60
CA ASP A 76 -2.71 11.14 0.51
C ASP A 76 -3.54 10.74 -0.72
N PRO A 77 -4.40 11.62 -1.26
CA PRO A 77 -5.23 11.28 -2.40
C PRO A 77 -4.42 11.03 -3.69
N VAL A 78 -3.25 11.66 -3.86
CA VAL A 78 -2.41 11.48 -5.06
C VAL A 78 -0.93 11.71 -4.74
N THR A 79 -0.15 10.63 -4.68
CA THR A 79 1.32 10.71 -4.53
C THR A 79 2.01 10.21 -5.79
N GLY A 80 2.76 11.08 -6.47
CA GLY A 80 3.50 10.68 -7.68
C GLY A 80 4.65 9.72 -7.40
N SER A 81 5.35 9.86 -6.26
CA SER A 81 6.58 9.10 -5.97
C SER A 81 6.36 7.59 -5.82
N ILE A 82 5.20 7.15 -5.30
CA ILE A 82 4.90 5.71 -5.16
C ILE A 82 4.83 5.00 -6.52
N HIS A 83 4.49 5.73 -7.59
CA HIS A 83 4.38 5.17 -8.95
C HIS A 83 5.75 4.83 -9.54
N ALA A 84 6.83 5.48 -9.10
CA ALA A 84 8.19 5.09 -9.48
C ALA A 84 8.55 3.66 -9.03
N THR A 85 7.85 3.14 -8.02
CA THR A 85 7.97 1.74 -7.57
C THR A 85 6.84 0.86 -8.13
N LEU A 86 5.59 1.34 -8.13
CA LEU A 86 4.45 0.52 -8.55
C LEU A 86 4.40 0.24 -10.07
N VAL A 87 4.82 1.18 -10.91
CA VAL A 87 4.80 0.98 -12.37
C VAL A 87 5.68 -0.19 -12.80
N PRO A 88 6.99 -0.27 -12.47
CA PRO A 88 7.79 -1.42 -12.84
C PRO A 88 7.30 -2.72 -12.19
N TYR A 89 6.82 -2.65 -10.95
CA TYR A 89 6.26 -3.81 -10.24
C TYR A 89 5.06 -4.42 -10.96
N TRP A 90 4.08 -3.60 -11.35
CA TRP A 90 2.89 -4.08 -12.07
C TRP A 90 3.19 -4.41 -13.53
N PHE A 91 4.13 -3.71 -14.17
CA PHE A 91 4.61 -4.08 -15.51
C PHE A 91 5.14 -5.52 -15.54
N GLU A 92 6.05 -5.88 -14.63
CA GLU A 92 6.59 -7.24 -14.53
C GLU A 92 5.51 -8.32 -14.31
N LYS A 93 4.41 -7.97 -13.63
CA LYS A 93 3.29 -8.88 -13.36
C LYS A 93 2.26 -9.00 -14.48
N LEU A 94 2.08 -7.94 -15.26
CA LEU A 94 1.04 -7.87 -16.28
C LEU A 94 1.53 -8.30 -17.66
N GLY A 95 2.83 -8.20 -17.92
CA GLY A 95 3.45 -8.59 -19.20
C GLY A 95 3.61 -7.42 -20.14
#